data_AF-A0A1Y5DD56-F1
#
_entry.id   AF-A0A1Y5DD56-F1
#
_cell.length_a   1.000
_cell.length_b   1.000
_cell.length_c   1.000
_cell.angle_alpha   90.00
_cell.angle_beta   90.00
_cell.angle_gamma   90.00
#
_symmetry.space_group_name_H-M   'P 1'
#
loop_
_entity.id
_entity.type
_entity.pdbx_description
1 polymer ?
#
loop_
_entity_poly.entity_id
_entity_poly.type
_entity_poly.pdbx_seq_one_letter_code
_entity_poly.pdbx_strand_id
1 'polypeptide(L)' 'MTVTFPHKTLPWLLIAPQLLVTLIFFLWPAGQAIEQAFYQEDAFGLSREFVGLENFIELLQDP' A
#
# COMPACT_ATOMS: atom_id res chain seq x y z
N MET A 1 13.27 34.80 14.98
CA MET A 1 12.12 34.71 15.91
C MET A 1 11.39 33.43 15.58
N THR A 2 11.49 32.40 16.42
CA THR A 2 10.80 31.12 16.15
C THR A 2 9.39 31.23 16.72
N VAL A 3 8.39 31.37 15.86
CA VAL A 3 6.98 31.32 16.27
C VAL A 3 6.67 29.88 16.63
N THR A 4 6.75 29.55 17.92
CA THR A 4 6.25 28.29 18.45
C THR A 4 4.75 28.45 18.67
N PHE A 5 3.94 27.96 17.72
CA PHE A 5 2.49 27.91 17.87
C PHE A 5 2.13 27.06 19.12
N PRO A 6 1.35 27.59 20.08
CA PRO A 6 1.00 26.87 21.30
C PRO A 6 0.02 25.69 21.06
N HIS A 7 -0.61 25.64 19.89
CA HIS A 7 -1.60 24.63 19.54
C HIS A 7 -0.96 23.47 18.76
N LYS A 8 -0.72 22.36 19.45
CA LYS A 8 -0.16 21.13 18.86
C LYS A 8 -1.08 20.49 17.80
N THR A 9 -2.38 20.76 17.82
CA THR A 9 -3.38 20.07 16.99
C THR A 9 -3.58 20.70 15.61
N LEU A 10 -3.41 22.02 15.49
CA LEU A 10 -3.65 22.76 14.25
C LEU A 10 -2.74 22.28 13.08
N PRO A 11 -1.42 22.08 13.28
CA PRO A 11 -0.56 21.58 12.20
C PRO A 11 -0.97 20.20 11.69
N TRP A 12 -1.39 19.29 12.60
CA TRP A 12 -1.83 17.95 12.23
C TRP A 12 -3.10 17.96 11.39
N LEU A 13 -4.07 18.83 11.72
CA LEU A 13 -5.29 18.96 10.94
C LEU A 13 -5.02 19.50 9.53
N LEU A 14 -4.07 20.42 9.39
CA LEU A 14 -3.71 21.01 8.08
C LEU A 14 -3.05 19.98 7.15
N ILE A 15 -2.26 19.04 7.68
CA ILE A 15 -1.63 17.98 6.89
C ILE A 15 -2.50 16.73 6.74
N ALA A 16 -3.52 16.56 7.58
CA ALA A 16 -4.38 15.38 7.58
C ALA A 16 -5.00 15.07 6.20
N PRO A 17 -5.53 16.04 5.41
CA PRO A 17 -6.07 15.76 4.08
C PRO A 17 -5.04 15.12 3.15
N GLN A 18 -3.80 15.64 3.16
CA GLN A 18 -2.72 15.08 2.34
C GLN A 18 -2.35 13.67 2.79
N LEU A 19 -2.21 13.44 4.09
CA LEU A 19 -1.90 12.11 4.64
C LEU A 19 -3.00 11.10 4.31
N LEU A 20 -4.26 11.52 4.36
CA LEU A 20 -5.41 10.68 3.97
C LEU A 20 -5.33 10.28 2.50
N VAL A 21 -5.01 11.23 1.60
CA VAL A 21 -4.83 10.90 0.18
C VAL A 21 -3.69 9.90 -0.01
N THR A 22 -2.54 10.12 0.62
CA THR A 22 -1.42 9.16 0.54
C THR A 22 -1.81 7.78 1.10
N LEU A 23 -2.54 7.74 2.22
CA LEU A 23 -2.96 6.47 2.82
C LEU A 23 -3.92 5.71 1.90
N ILE A 24 -4.94 6.37 1.37
CA ILE A 24 -6.03 5.72 0.61
C ILE A 24 -5.60 5.37 -0.80
N PHE A 25 -4.85 6.26 -1.47
CA PHE A 25 -4.54 6.08 -2.90
C PHE A 25 -3.16 5.47 -3.16
N PHE A 26 -2.27 5.46 -2.17
CA PHE A 26 -0.93 4.88 -2.34
C PHE A 26 -0.70 3.70 -1.41
N LEU A 27 -0.81 3.89 -0.09
CA LEU A 27 -0.45 2.84 0.86
C LEU A 27 -1.43 1.67 0.85
N TRP A 28 -2.73 1.94 0.76
CA TRP A 28 -3.74 0.90 0.69
C TRP A 28 -3.59 0.03 -0.59
N PRO A 29 -3.53 0.60 -1.81
CA PRO A 29 -3.27 -0.19 -3.02
C PRO A 29 -1.93 -0.92 -3.00
N ALA A 30 -0.87 -0.31 -2.45
CA ALA A 30 0.41 -0.99 -2.29
C ALA A 30 0.30 -2.21 -1.36
N GLY A 31 -0.48 -2.11 -0.28
CA GLY A 31 -0.79 -3.25 0.58
C GLY A 31 -1.55 -4.35 -0.15
N GLN A 32 -2.54 -3.99 -0.97
CA GLN A 32 -3.26 -4.94 -1.82
C GLN A 32 -2.33 -5.65 -2.81
N ALA A 33 -1.38 -4.93 -3.40
CA ALA A 33 -0.38 -5.51 -4.30
C ALA A 33 0.57 -6.48 -3.57
N ILE A 34 0.96 -6.14 -2.33
CA ILE A 34 1.76 -7.05 -1.49
C ILE A 34 0.97 -8.32 -1.20
N GLU A 35 -0.31 -8.23 -0.86
CA GLU A 35 -1.16 -9.42 -0.69
C GLU A 35 -1.19 -10.23 -1.98
N GLN A 36 -1.53 -9.61 -3.11
CA GLN A 36 -1.60 -10.26 -4.43
C GLN A 36 -0.30 -10.96 -4.84
N ALA A 37 0.86 -10.46 -4.41
CA ALA A 37 2.14 -11.12 -4.72
C ALA A 37 2.23 -12.56 -4.16
N PHE A 38 1.47 -12.90 -3.11
CA PHE A 38 1.40 -14.25 -2.53
C PHE A 38 0.21 -15.08 -3.01
N TYR A 39 -0.64 -14.53 -3.88
CA TYR A 39 -1.77 -15.24 -4.46
C TYR A 39 -1.59 -15.41 -5.97
N GLN A 40 -2.18 -16.44 -6.53
CA GLN A 40 -2.31 -16.61 -7.96
C GLN A 40 -3.79 -16.49 -8.32
N GLU A 41 -4.11 -15.56 -9.24
CA GLU A 41 -5.45 -15.33 -9.76
C GLU A 41 -5.58 -15.94 -11.16
N ASP A 42 -6.76 -16.48 -11.48
CA ASP A 42 -7.02 -16.96 -12.84
C ASP A 42 -7.07 -15.78 -13.84
N ALA A 43 -6.97 -16.10 -15.14
CA ALA A 43 -6.93 -15.09 -16.20
C ALA A 43 -8.17 -14.18 -16.28
N PHE A 44 -9.26 -14.54 -15.58
CA PHE A 44 -10.51 -13.78 -15.53
C PHE A 44 -10.80 -13.17 -14.14
N GLY A 45 -9.90 -13.33 -13.17
CA GLY A 45 -10.05 -12.88 -11.79
C GLY A 45 -11.22 -13.52 -11.03
N LEU A 46 -11.70 -14.70 -11.44
CA LEU A 46 -12.88 -15.33 -10.84
C LEU A 46 -12.53 -16.14 -9.57
N SER A 47 -11.28 -16.58 -9.47
CA SER A 47 -10.74 -17.34 -8.35
C SER A 47 -9.33 -16.87 -8.00
N ARG A 48 -8.97 -17.01 -6.71
CA ARG A 48 -7.63 -16.75 -6.19
C ARG A 48 -7.18 -17.89 -5.28
N GLU A 49 -5.95 -18.34 -5.45
CA GLU A 49 -5.32 -19.37 -4.63
C GLU A 49 -4.09 -18.80 -3.92
N PHE A 50 -3.85 -19.20 -2.67
CA PHE A 50 -2.66 -18.78 -1.94
C PHE A 50 -1.47 -19.67 -2.33
N VAL A 51 -0.48 -19.10 -3.00
CA VAL A 51 0.71 -19.81 -3.53
C VAL A 51 1.99 -19.46 -2.77
N GLY A 52 1.91 -18.59 -1.77
CA GLY A 52 3.06 -18.22 -0.94
C GLY A 52 4.17 -17.57 -1.77
N LEU A 53 5.33 -18.22 -1.86
CA LEU A 53 6.51 -17.66 -2.52
C LEU A 53 6.69 -18.12 -3.97
N GLU A 54 5.80 -18.95 -4.50
CA GLU A 54 5.94 -19.55 -5.84
C GLU A 54 6.10 -18.49 -6.94
N ASN A 55 5.26 -17.45 -6.93
CA ASN A 55 5.35 -16.31 -7.87
C ASN A 55 6.74 -15.65 -7.87
N PHE A 56 7.38 -15.52 -6.70
CA PHE A 56 8.70 -14.90 -6.57
C PHE A 56 9.80 -15.82 -7.10
N ILE A 57 9.69 -17.14 -6.87
CA ILE A 57 10.65 -18.12 -7.38
C ILE A 57 10.57 -18.15 -8.91
N GLU A 58 9.37 -18.20 -9.47
CA GLU A 58 9.14 -18.18 -10.91
C GLU A 58 9.73 -16.91 -11.54
N LEU A 59 9.41 -15.74 -10.98
CA LEU A 59 9.94 -14.45 -11.46
C LEU A 59 11.47 -14.38 -11.43
N LEU A 60 12.11 -14.94 -10.41
CA LEU A 60 13.58 -14.95 -10.28
C LEU A 60 14.25 -16.00 -11.16
N GLN A 61 13.49 -16.96 -11.70
CA GLN A 61 13.94 -17.99 -12.63
C GLN A 61 13.64 -17.63 -14.10
N ASP A 62 12.86 -16.57 -14.34
CA ASP A 62 12.56 -16.04 -15.67
C ASP A 62 13.85 -15.51 -16.33
N PRO A 63 14.23 -15.99 -17.55
CA PRO A 63 15.51 -15.67 -18.21
C PRO A 63 15.77 -14.20 -18.58
#